data_AF-A0A7W9H6K3-F1
#
_entry.id   AF-A0A7W9H6K3-F1
#
_cell.length_a   1.000
_cell.length_b   1.000
_cell.length_c   1.000
_cell.angle_alpha   90.00
_cell.angle_beta   90.00
_cell.angle_gamma   90.00
#
_symmetry.space_group_name_H-M   'P 1'
#
loop_
_entity.id
_entity.type
_entity.pdbx_description
1 polymer ?
#
loop_
_entity_poly.entity_id
_entity_poly.type
_entity_poly.pdbx_seq_one_letter_code
_entity_poly.pdbx_strand_id
1 'polypeptide(L)'
;MRFLPGVNAGASSQESGERFWLVREYLPEAAAFDDTRAVPVGRLAALLGGARQETVPVPHDCTDGFAAAYWRRPHAYLDPHVRAGISLLAQTGEDVIAPGLARLADDLASGRWHARHAGLLALDTVDVGYRLLVADL
;
A
#
# COMPACT_ATOMS: atom_id res chain seq x y z
N MET A 1 -34.83 2.51 29.99
CA MET A 1 -34.44 2.41 28.57
C MET A 1 -33.23 3.33 28.40
N ARG A 2 -32.01 2.78 28.47
CA ARG A 2 -30.77 3.55 28.57
C ARG A 2 -30.08 3.50 27.20
N PHE A 3 -29.93 4.67 26.59
CA PHE A 3 -29.21 4.89 25.33
C PHE A 3 -27.73 4.50 25.55
N LEU A 4 -27.24 3.53 24.78
CA LEU A 4 -25.79 3.28 24.68
C LEU A 4 -25.24 4.27 23.65
N PRO A 5 -24.21 5.08 23.97
CA PRO A 5 -23.58 5.92 22.97
C PRO A 5 -22.91 5.03 21.93
N GLY A 6 -23.21 5.32 20.66
CA GLY A 6 -22.68 4.60 19.51
C GLY A 6 -21.16 4.53 19.59
N VAL A 7 -20.64 3.32 19.37
CA VAL A 7 -19.25 3.09 19.01
C VAL A 7 -18.99 3.99 17.81
N ASN A 8 -18.18 5.01 18.03
CA ASN A 8 -17.65 5.85 16.98
C ASN A 8 -16.71 4.95 16.16
N ALA A 9 -17.25 4.33 15.11
CA ALA A 9 -16.48 3.64 14.07
C ALA A 9 -15.80 4.72 13.21
N GLY A 10 -14.88 5.46 13.82
CA GLY A 10 -14.04 6.45 13.17
C GLY A 10 -12.66 5.86 12.92
N ALA A 11 -12.23 5.90 11.65
CA ALA A 11 -10.99 5.38 11.07
C ALA A 11 -10.96 3.84 10.94
N SER A 12 -10.72 3.23 9.77
CA SER A 12 -9.94 3.68 8.64
C SER A 12 -10.15 2.76 7.42
N SER A 13 -11.11 3.09 6.55
CA SER A 13 -11.25 2.40 5.24
C SER A 13 -10.28 2.95 4.18
N GLN A 14 -9.38 3.88 4.54
CA GLN A 14 -8.51 4.63 3.64
C GLN A 14 -7.08 4.66 4.21
N GLU A 15 -6.28 3.59 4.10
CA GLU A 15 -4.93 3.68 4.68
C GLU A 15 -3.80 3.12 3.84
N SER A 16 -4.00 2.09 3.02
CA SER A 16 -2.87 1.53 2.27
C SER A 16 -2.47 2.39 1.06
N GLY A 17 -3.44 2.90 0.30
CA GLY A 17 -3.20 3.73 -0.89
C GLY A 17 -2.63 5.12 -0.57
N GLU A 18 -3.10 5.77 0.51
CA GLU A 18 -2.61 7.11 0.90
C GLU A 18 -1.21 7.07 1.52
N ARG A 19 -0.83 5.95 2.15
CA ARG A 19 0.47 5.77 2.81
C ARG A 19 1.57 5.30 1.86
N PHE A 20 1.24 4.71 0.71
CA PHE A 20 2.22 4.21 -0.23
C PHE A 20 2.44 5.16 -1.42
N TRP A 21 3.64 5.74 -1.50
CA TRP A 21 3.99 6.78 -2.49
C TRP A 21 3.73 6.36 -3.95
N LEU A 22 3.93 5.08 -4.31
CA LEU A 22 3.82 4.64 -5.70
C LEU A 22 2.41 4.83 -6.24
N VAL A 23 1.42 4.30 -5.52
CA VAL A 23 0.02 4.35 -5.96
C VAL A 23 -0.58 5.74 -5.73
N ARG A 24 -0.13 6.47 -4.71
CA ARG A 24 -0.58 7.85 -4.47
C ARG A 24 -0.07 8.84 -5.52
N GLU A 25 1.21 8.77 -5.86
CA GLU A 25 1.87 9.81 -6.67
C GLU A 25 1.92 9.45 -8.15
N TYR A 26 2.07 8.16 -8.48
CA TYR A 26 2.33 7.72 -9.85
C TYR A 26 1.20 6.89 -10.42
N LEU A 27 0.56 6.02 -9.63
CA LEU A 27 -0.44 5.04 -10.09
C LEU A 27 -1.82 5.16 -9.38
N PRO A 28 -2.48 6.34 -9.40
CA PRO A 28 -3.75 6.52 -8.72
C PRO A 28 -4.87 5.61 -9.25
N GLU A 29 -4.78 5.21 -10.52
CA GLU A 29 -5.72 4.26 -11.14
C GLU A 29 -5.60 2.86 -10.52
N ALA A 30 -4.39 2.45 -10.13
CA ALA A 30 -4.18 1.19 -9.41
C ALA A 30 -4.77 1.25 -7.99
N ALA A 31 -4.61 2.38 -7.28
CA ALA A 31 -5.27 2.59 -5.99
C ALA A 31 -6.80 2.50 -6.13
N ALA A 32 -7.37 3.20 -7.11
CA ALA A 32 -8.81 3.17 -7.37
C ALA A 32 -9.31 1.76 -7.73
N PHE A 33 -8.52 0.98 -8.48
CA PHE A 33 -8.84 -0.42 -8.79
C PHE A 33 -8.88 -1.29 -7.53
N ASP A 34 -7.89 -1.15 -6.64
CA ASP A 34 -7.82 -1.90 -5.38
C ASP A 34 -8.98 -1.54 -4.43
N ASP A 35 -9.34 -0.26 -4.35
CA ASP A 35 -10.43 0.25 -3.52
C ASP A 35 -11.79 -0.40 -3.86
N THR A 36 -12.00 -0.82 -5.12
CA THR A 36 -13.22 -1.55 -5.52
C THR A 36 -13.35 -2.92 -4.86
N ARG A 37 -12.25 -3.48 -4.35
CA ARG A 37 -12.14 -4.83 -3.78
C ARG A 37 -11.78 -4.81 -2.30
N ALA A 38 -11.30 -3.69 -1.78
CA ALA A 38 -10.84 -3.57 -0.41
C ALA A 38 -11.98 -3.80 0.59
N VAL A 39 -11.74 -4.68 1.56
CA VAL A 39 -12.61 -4.86 2.73
C VAL A 39 -11.99 -4.10 3.90
N PRO A 40 -12.74 -3.19 4.57
CA PRO A 40 -12.21 -2.48 5.72
C PRO A 40 -11.72 -3.45 6.81
N VAL A 41 -10.51 -3.22 7.33
CA VAL A 41 -9.88 -4.08 8.34
C VAL A 41 -10.75 -4.24 9.58
N GLY A 42 -11.43 -3.17 10.01
CA GLY A 42 -12.38 -3.24 11.13
C GLY A 42 -13.57 -4.17 10.88
N ARG A 43 -14.04 -4.30 9.63
CA ARG A 43 -15.08 -5.25 9.26
C ARG A 43 -14.57 -6.68 9.35
N LEU A 44 -13.35 -6.94 8.88
CA LEU A 44 -12.72 -8.25 9.02
C LEU A 44 -12.53 -8.64 10.50
N ALA A 45 -12.04 -7.71 11.32
CA ALA A 45 -11.87 -7.94 12.76
C ALA A 45 -13.19 -8.25 13.48
N ALA A 46 -14.28 -7.58 13.11
CA ALA A 46 -15.60 -7.84 13.67
C ALA A 46 -16.15 -9.22 13.25
N LEU A 47 -15.94 -9.62 11.99
CA LEU A 47 -16.34 -10.95 11.50
C LEU A 47 -15.60 -12.09 12.21
N LEU A 48 -14.38 -11.83 12.70
CA LEU A 48 -13.59 -12.77 13.50
C LEU A 48 -14.01 -12.82 14.99
N GLY A 49 -15.09 -12.15 15.39
CA GLY A 49 -15.56 -12.13 16.80
C GLY A 49 -14.84 -11.10 17.67
N GLY A 50 -14.07 -10.19 17.06
CA GLY A 50 -13.20 -9.24 17.76
C GLY A 50 -11.75 -9.70 17.68
N ALA A 51 -11.01 -9.16 16.72
CA ALA A 51 -9.58 -9.44 16.55
C ALA A 51 -8.72 -8.25 17.00
N ARG A 52 -7.57 -8.54 17.62
CA ARG A 52 -6.50 -7.56 17.81
C ARG A 52 -5.86 -7.27 16.45
N GLN A 53 -5.57 -5.99 16.20
CA GLN A 53 -4.84 -5.57 15.01
C GLN A 53 -3.41 -5.22 15.38
N GLU A 54 -2.44 -5.74 14.62
CA GLU A 54 -1.03 -5.42 14.76
C GLU A 54 -0.49 -4.87 13.45
N THR A 55 0.30 -3.80 13.51
CA THR A 55 0.97 -3.27 12.33
C THR A 55 2.03 -4.24 11.85
N VAL A 56 2.04 -4.54 10.55
CA VAL A 56 3.10 -5.31 9.90
C VAL A 56 3.95 -4.34 9.09
N PRO A 57 5.07 -3.85 9.63
CA PRO A 57 5.95 -2.96 8.90
C PRO A 57 6.71 -3.75 7.81
N VAL A 58 6.97 -3.12 6.68
CA VAL A 58 7.69 -3.74 5.55
C VAL A 58 9.18 -3.40 5.64
N PRO A 59 10.08 -4.38 5.79
CA PRO A 59 11.53 -4.14 5.78
C PRO A 59 12.02 -3.58 4.44
N HIS A 60 13.09 -2.79 4.47
CA HIS A 60 13.64 -2.17 3.27
C HIS A 60 14.25 -3.17 2.27
N ASP A 61 14.60 -4.36 2.73
CA ASP A 61 15.23 -5.45 1.99
C ASP A 61 14.27 -6.62 1.70
N CYS A 62 12.97 -6.46 1.97
CA CYS A 62 11.96 -7.48 1.72
C CYS A 62 12.04 -8.08 0.30
N THR A 63 12.09 -9.41 0.18
CA THR A 63 12.25 -10.11 -1.11
C THR A 63 10.98 -10.81 -1.59
N ASP A 64 9.87 -10.67 -0.87
CA ASP A 64 8.63 -11.43 -1.11
C ASP A 64 7.89 -11.01 -2.40
N GLY A 65 8.11 -9.76 -2.85
CA GLY A 65 7.64 -9.31 -4.15
C GLY A 65 6.18 -8.84 -4.22
N PHE A 66 5.49 -8.68 -3.10
CA PHE A 66 4.20 -7.99 -3.06
C PHE A 66 4.33 -6.48 -3.36
N ALA A 67 3.19 -5.81 -3.55
CA ALA A 67 3.13 -4.44 -4.08
C ALA A 67 4.09 -3.44 -3.41
N ALA A 68 4.24 -3.45 -2.10
CA ALA A 68 5.14 -2.53 -1.39
C ALA A 68 6.53 -3.11 -1.05
N ALA A 69 6.88 -4.33 -1.47
CA ALA A 69 8.17 -4.97 -1.12
C ALA A 69 9.41 -4.18 -1.59
N TYR A 70 9.24 -3.34 -2.61
CA TYR A 70 10.30 -2.52 -3.19
C TYR A 70 10.17 -1.03 -2.86
N TRP A 71 9.51 -0.68 -1.74
CA TRP A 71 9.21 0.71 -1.37
C TRP A 71 10.43 1.66 -1.33
N ARG A 72 11.62 1.15 -0.98
CA ARG A 72 12.91 1.88 -0.98
C ARG A 72 13.75 1.67 -2.26
N ARG A 73 13.25 0.86 -3.20
CA ARG A 73 13.92 0.45 -4.44
C ARG A 73 13.02 0.75 -5.65
N PRO A 74 12.73 2.03 -5.92
CA PRO A 74 11.71 2.45 -6.90
C PRO A 74 11.97 1.95 -8.33
N HIS A 75 13.24 1.76 -8.72
CA HIS A 75 13.61 1.21 -10.03
C HIS A 75 13.04 -0.19 -10.29
N ALA A 76 12.77 -0.98 -9.24
CA ALA A 76 12.19 -2.32 -9.41
C ALA A 76 10.81 -2.27 -10.07
N TYR A 77 10.01 -1.23 -9.82
CA TYR A 77 8.68 -1.09 -10.43
C TYR A 77 8.73 -0.79 -11.94
N LEU A 78 9.88 -0.37 -12.47
CA LEU A 78 10.08 -0.17 -13.91
C LEU A 78 10.39 -1.46 -14.65
N ASP A 79 10.72 -2.55 -13.94
CA ASP A 79 10.93 -3.88 -14.54
C ASP A 79 9.57 -4.57 -14.80
N PRO A 80 9.24 -4.90 -16.07
CA PRO A 80 8.01 -5.63 -16.41
C PRO A 80 7.87 -6.97 -15.69
N HIS A 81 8.98 -7.68 -15.40
CA HIS A 81 8.93 -8.95 -14.68
C HIS A 81 8.52 -8.78 -13.22
N VAL A 82 9.00 -7.72 -12.56
CA VAL A 82 8.57 -7.36 -11.20
C VAL A 82 7.09 -7.00 -11.21
N ARG A 83 6.64 -6.18 -12.16
CA ARG A 83 5.22 -5.80 -12.27
C ARG A 83 4.30 -7.00 -12.50
N ALA A 84 4.72 -7.95 -13.33
CA ALA A 84 3.95 -9.17 -13.58
C ALA A 84 3.75 -10.02 -12.31
N GLY A 85 4.70 -9.98 -11.36
CA GLY A 85 4.59 -10.65 -10.06
C GLY A 85 3.71 -9.90 -9.05
N ILE A 86 3.42 -8.62 -9.28
CA ILE A 86 2.60 -7.81 -8.39
C ILE A 86 1.17 -7.79 -8.93
N SER A 87 0.29 -8.58 -8.31
CA SER A 87 -1.09 -8.78 -8.76
C SER A 87 -1.88 -7.48 -8.96
N LEU A 88 -1.65 -6.46 -8.11
CA LEU A 88 -2.25 -5.13 -8.25
C LEU A 88 -1.90 -4.49 -9.60
N LEU A 89 -0.62 -4.50 -9.98
CA LEU A 89 -0.14 -3.89 -11.21
C LEU A 89 -0.54 -4.71 -12.43
N ALA A 90 -0.38 -6.03 -12.35
CA ALA A 90 -0.75 -6.95 -13.43
C ALA A 90 -2.24 -6.87 -13.77
N GLN A 91 -3.13 -6.75 -12.78
CA GLN A 91 -4.58 -6.68 -13.00
C GLN A 91 -5.07 -5.28 -13.39
N THR A 92 -4.38 -4.22 -12.99
CA THR A 92 -4.72 -2.85 -13.41
C THR A 92 -4.50 -2.66 -14.92
N GLY A 93 -3.53 -3.38 -15.48
CA GLY A 93 -3.22 -3.38 -16.91
C GLY A 93 -2.11 -2.40 -17.27
N GLU A 94 -1.22 -2.83 -18.18
CA GLU A 94 0.01 -2.10 -18.53
C GLU A 94 -0.30 -0.72 -19.14
N ASP A 95 -1.30 -0.63 -20.04
CA ASP A 95 -1.68 0.63 -20.70
C ASP A 95 -2.16 1.69 -19.70
N VAL A 96 -2.76 1.25 -18.59
CA VAL A 96 -3.27 2.15 -17.53
C VAL A 96 -2.13 2.67 -16.67
N ILE A 97 -1.16 1.83 -16.32
CA ILE A 97 -0.06 2.21 -15.43
C ILE A 97 1.12 2.87 -16.16
N ALA A 98 1.26 2.65 -17.47
CA ALA A 98 2.40 3.12 -18.26
C ALA A 98 2.67 4.65 -18.17
N PRO A 99 1.65 5.55 -18.23
CA PRO A 99 1.88 6.98 -18.04
C PRO A 99 2.47 7.33 -16.67
N GLY A 100 2.01 6.64 -15.62
CA GLY A 100 2.53 6.78 -14.26
C GLY A 100 3.97 6.31 -14.13
N LEU A 101 4.29 5.16 -14.73
CA LEU A 101 5.64 4.59 -14.75
C LEU A 101 6.64 5.47 -15.53
N ALA A 102 6.20 6.10 -16.63
CA ALA A 102 7.02 7.06 -17.37
C ALA A 102 7.40 8.27 -16.50
N ARG A 103 6.43 8.84 -15.76
CA ARG A 103 6.70 9.93 -14.80
C ARG A 103 7.66 9.50 -13.69
N LEU A 104 7.51 8.26 -13.19
CA LEU A 104 8.43 7.70 -12.20
C LEU A 104 9.84 7.59 -12.77
N ALA A 105 10.00 7.07 -13.99
CA ALA A 105 11.29 6.95 -14.66
C ALA A 105 11.98 8.31 -14.80
N ASP A 106 11.26 9.35 -15.22
CA ASP A 106 11.79 10.71 -15.33
C ASP A 106 12.22 11.30 -13.98
N ASP A 107 11.42 11.07 -12.92
CA ASP A 107 11.74 11.53 -11.57
C ASP A 107 12.94 10.77 -10.97
N LEU A 108 13.14 9.50 -11.33
CA LEU A 108 14.32 8.73 -10.95
C LEU A 108 15.57 9.20 -11.71
N ALA A 109 15.47 9.37 -13.02
CA ALA A 109 16.58 9.83 -13.87
C ALA A 109 17.08 11.24 -13.47
N SER A 110 16.16 12.13 -13.09
CA SER A 110 16.48 13.49 -12.63
C SER A 110 16.85 13.59 -11.15
N GLY A 111 16.69 12.52 -10.37
CA GLY A 111 16.90 12.52 -8.92
C GLY A 111 15.80 13.20 -8.10
N ARG A 112 14.74 13.73 -8.73
CA ARG A 112 13.61 14.39 -8.03
C ARG A 112 12.92 13.47 -7.04
N TRP A 113 12.78 12.18 -7.38
CA TRP A 113 12.21 11.20 -6.46
C TRP A 113 13.05 11.09 -5.19
N HIS A 114 14.39 10.97 -5.32
CA HIS A 114 15.30 10.85 -4.18
C HIS A 114 15.30 12.12 -3.32
N ALA A 115 15.22 13.29 -3.93
CA ALA A 115 15.11 14.56 -3.20
C ALA A 115 13.80 14.64 -2.38
N ARG A 116 12.65 14.25 -2.98
CA ARG A 116 11.34 14.26 -2.32
C ARG A 116 11.24 13.20 -1.21
N HIS A 117 11.82 12.03 -1.43
CA HIS A 117 11.70 10.85 -0.58
C HIS A 117 12.96 10.58 0.25
N ALA A 118 13.83 11.57 0.46
CA ALA A 118 15.09 11.41 1.18
C ALA A 118 14.90 10.84 2.60
N GLY A 119 13.85 11.27 3.31
CA GLY A 119 13.52 10.75 4.64
C GLY A 119 13.14 9.26 4.63
N LEU A 120 12.48 8.80 3.58
CA LEU A 120 12.11 7.39 3.40
C LEU A 120 13.36 6.53 3.21
N LEU A 121 14.41 7.05 2.57
CA LEU A 121 15.67 6.33 2.41
C LEU A 121 16.46 6.12 3.71
N ALA A 122 16.10 6.81 4.80
CA ALA A 122 16.72 6.62 6.12
C ALA A 122 16.01 5.57 6.98
N LEU A 123 14.87 5.03 6.53
CA LEU A 123 14.08 4.07 7.28
C LEU A 123 14.54 2.62 7.02
N ASP A 124 14.52 1.81 8.06
CA ASP A 124 14.72 0.36 7.94
C ASP A 124 13.43 -0.38 7.60
N THR A 125 12.30 0.17 8.03
CA THR A 125 10.96 -0.38 7.77
C THR A 125 9.96 0.74 7.50
N VAL A 126 8.89 0.45 6.76
CA VAL A 126 7.79 1.40 6.51
C VAL A 126 6.43 0.79 6.89
N ASP A 127 5.54 1.60 7.49
CA ASP A 127 4.12 1.26 7.59
C ASP A 127 3.37 1.80 6.37
N VAL A 128 2.95 0.88 5.51
CA VAL A 128 2.15 1.16 4.30
C VAL A 128 0.74 0.55 4.40
N GLY A 129 0.26 0.30 5.63
CA GLY A 129 -1.12 -0.13 5.87
C GLY A 129 -1.33 -1.64 6.01
N TYR A 130 -0.29 -2.47 5.98
CA TYR A 130 -0.43 -3.90 6.26
C TYR A 130 -0.72 -4.14 7.74
N ARG A 131 -1.75 -4.97 8.01
CA ARG A 131 -2.21 -5.31 9.36
C ARG A 131 -2.33 -6.83 9.50
N LEU A 132 -1.91 -7.33 10.65
CA LEU A 132 -2.17 -8.69 11.09
C LEU A 132 -3.39 -8.66 12.02
N LEU A 133 -4.37 -9.52 11.76
CA LEU A 133 -5.51 -9.73 12.64
C LEU A 133 -5.31 -11.01 13.43
N VAL A 134 -5.33 -10.90 14.75
CA VAL A 134 -5.17 -12.03 15.69
C VAL A 134 -6.46 -12.17 16.49
N ALA A 135 -7.13 -13.30 16.35
CA ALA A 135 -8.33 -13.65 17.10
C ALA A 135 -8.06 -14.91 17.91
N ASP A 136 -8.50 -14.90 19.17
CA ASP A 136 -8.52 -16.09 20.01
C ASP A 136 -9.84 -16.84 19.70
N LEU A 137 -9.71 -18.02 19.07
CA LEU A 137 -10.85 -18.87 18.67
C LEU A 137 -11.21 -19.87 19.76
#